data_AF-A0A381XJ25-F1
#
_entry.id   AF-A0A381XJ25-F1
#
_cell.length_a   1.000
_cell.length_b   1.000
_cell.length_c   1.000
_cell.angle_alpha   90.00
_cell.angle_beta   90.00
_cell.angle_gamma   90.00
#
_symmetry.space_group_name_H-M   'P 1'
#
loop_
_entity.id
_entity.type
_entity.pdbx_description
1 polymer ?
#
loop_
_entity_poly.entity_id
_entity_poly.type
_entity_poly.pdbx_seq_one_letter_code
_entity_poly.pdbx_strand_id
1 'polypeptide(L)'
;WGMPKVAHDWVLIIDSDERCSDELKNEIQRILSKDSISVDGYWISIITKYFGKLQYHDRSLGHSGMRLVRKGMVNNYVLKRVHSKLVIKNAGKIKNRNAFLIHEPIRDFHDHFKKMIRYSEWTAADMYEDGVRAKWYHFTFRPIFKFIIHYFFKLGFLDGLRGLILCQIGAISVFMKYYKLYFLSRELSKK
;
A
#
# COMPACT_ATOMS: atom_id res chain seq x y z
N TRP A 1 6.50 2.06 19.00
CA TRP A 1 7.80 2.11 18.27
C TRP A 1 8.73 1.06 18.88
N GLY A 2 8.96 -0.07 18.19
CA GLY A 2 9.71 -1.23 18.73
C GLY A 2 11.19 -1.32 18.33
N MET A 3 11.63 -0.52 17.36
CA MET A 3 12.96 -0.58 16.74
C MET A 3 14.15 -0.49 17.72
N PRO A 4 14.14 0.41 18.73
CA PRO A 4 15.26 0.51 19.67
C PRO A 4 15.49 -0.75 20.50
N LYS A 5 14.47 -1.61 20.62
CA LYS A 5 14.49 -2.84 21.42
C LYS A 5 14.98 -4.07 20.63
N VAL A 6 15.28 -3.94 19.34
CA VAL A 6 15.70 -5.07 18.51
C VAL A 6 17.17 -5.40 18.76
N ALA A 7 17.47 -6.64 19.13
CA ALA A 7 18.83 -7.10 19.44
C ALA A 7 19.67 -7.43 18.19
N HIS A 8 19.03 -7.73 17.06
CA HIS A 8 19.69 -8.17 15.84
C HIS A 8 20.01 -7.01 14.89
N ASP A 9 21.05 -7.20 14.07
CA ASP A 9 21.52 -6.21 13.08
C ASP A 9 20.53 -6.01 11.93
N TRP A 10 19.80 -7.08 11.57
CA TRP A 10 18.79 -7.07 10.52
C TRP A 10 17.40 -7.13 11.12
N VAL A 11 16.53 -6.26 10.62
CA VAL A 11 15.16 -6.10 11.10
C VAL A 11 14.20 -6.28 9.93
N LEU A 12 13.29 -7.23 10.05
CA LEU A 12 12.13 -7.34 9.16
C LEU A 12 10.98 -6.54 9.76
N ILE A 13 10.62 -5.44 9.10
CA ILE A 13 9.43 -4.64 9.38
C ILE A 13 8.24 -5.36 8.73
N ILE A 14 7.25 -5.72 9.54
CA ILE A 14 6.03 -6.37 9.09
C ILE A 14 4.84 -5.76 9.83
N ASP A 15 3.75 -5.50 9.11
CA ASP A 15 2.52 -4.98 9.70
C ASP A 15 1.68 -6.13 10.30
N SER A 16 0.80 -5.84 11.25
CA SER A 16 0.04 -6.88 11.98
C SER A 16 -0.90 -7.71 11.09
N ASP A 17 -1.30 -7.16 9.96
CA ASP A 17 -2.13 -7.75 8.91
C ASP A 17 -1.31 -8.34 7.75
N GLU A 18 0.01 -8.40 7.88
CA GLU A 18 0.92 -9.04 6.93
C GLU A 18 1.42 -10.40 7.46
N ARG A 19 1.74 -11.32 6.55
CA ARG A 19 2.32 -12.64 6.83
C ARG A 19 3.51 -12.87 5.89
N CYS A 20 4.57 -13.48 6.41
CA CYS A 20 5.74 -13.86 5.61
C CYS A 20 5.46 -15.17 4.88
N SER A 21 5.67 -15.23 3.55
CA SER A 21 5.63 -16.51 2.84
C SER A 21 6.83 -17.38 3.21
N ASP A 22 6.69 -18.70 3.09
CA ASP A 22 7.80 -19.62 3.38
C ASP A 22 8.98 -19.39 2.44
N GLU A 23 8.71 -19.07 1.17
CA GLU A 23 9.73 -18.71 0.20
C GLU A 23 10.44 -17.41 0.58
N LEU A 24 9.72 -16.44 1.14
CA LEU A 24 10.33 -15.21 1.63
C LEU A 24 11.23 -15.46 2.83
N LYS A 25 10.78 -16.28 3.78
CA LYS A 25 11.59 -16.71 4.93
C LYS A 25 12.89 -17.37 4.45
N ASN A 26 12.79 -18.36 3.55
CA ASN A 26 13.93 -19.09 3.02
C ASN A 26 14.89 -18.16 2.26
N GLU A 27 14.35 -17.23 1.47
CA GLU A 27 15.15 -16.26 0.72
C GLU A 27 15.89 -15.28 1.63
N ILE A 28 15.24 -14.81 2.71
CA ILE A 28 15.88 -13.96 3.72
C ILE A 28 17.01 -14.73 4.40
N GLN A 29 16.76 -15.97 4.83
CA GLN A 29 17.80 -16.80 5.46
C GLN A 29 19.01 -17.00 4.53
N ARG A 30 18.77 -17.27 3.26
CA ARG A 30 19.82 -17.42 2.23
C ARG A 30 20.60 -16.13 1.97
N ILE A 31 19.94 -14.96 2.06
CA ILE A 31 20.61 -13.67 1.95
C ILE A 31 21.49 -13.41 3.17
N LEU A 32 20.98 -13.71 4.36
CA LEU A 32 21.67 -13.46 5.63
C LEU A 32 22.78 -14.46 5.94
N SER A 33 22.80 -15.62 5.29
CA SER A 33 23.86 -16.62 5.42
C SER A 33 25.13 -16.31 4.61
N LYS A 34 25.17 -15.18 3.91
CA LYS A 34 26.34 -14.78 3.12
C LYS A 34 27.38 -14.10 4.00
N ASP A 35 28.65 -14.39 3.74
CA ASP A 35 29.79 -13.80 4.48
C ASP A 35 29.84 -12.27 4.40
N SER A 36 29.35 -11.69 3.29
CA SER A 36 29.21 -10.25 3.14
C SER A 36 27.90 -9.88 2.45
N ILE A 37 27.26 -8.83 2.96
CA ILE A 37 26.03 -8.24 2.41
C ILE A 37 26.32 -6.79 2.06
N SER A 38 26.37 -6.50 0.75
CA SER A 38 26.74 -5.19 0.21
C SER A 38 25.63 -4.14 0.22
N VAL A 39 24.44 -4.48 0.71
CA VAL A 39 23.28 -3.59 0.76
C VAL A 39 22.81 -3.38 2.20
N ASP A 40 22.12 -2.27 2.41
CA ASP A 40 21.64 -1.83 3.72
C ASP A 40 20.14 -2.10 3.95
N GLY A 41 19.45 -2.53 2.89
CA GLY A 41 18.05 -2.92 2.95
C GLY A 41 17.59 -3.65 1.70
N TYR A 42 16.44 -4.30 1.80
CA TYR A 42 15.79 -4.99 0.70
C TYR A 42 14.34 -4.56 0.53
N TRP A 43 14.00 -4.25 -0.73
CA TRP A 43 12.62 -4.18 -1.19
C TRP A 43 12.02 -5.57 -1.27
N ILE A 44 10.91 -5.75 -0.59
CA ILE A 44 10.14 -7.00 -0.56
C ILE A 44 8.79 -6.75 -1.23
N SER A 45 8.40 -7.65 -2.13
CA SER A 45 7.09 -7.61 -2.78
C SER A 45 5.99 -7.88 -1.76
N ILE A 46 4.86 -7.19 -1.89
CA ILE A 46 3.69 -7.39 -1.03
C ILE A 46 2.53 -7.76 -1.95
N ILE A 47 1.89 -8.89 -1.67
CA ILE A 47 0.76 -9.40 -2.44
C ILE A 47 -0.47 -9.39 -1.54
N THR A 48 -1.53 -8.77 -2.02
CA THR A 48 -2.78 -8.71 -1.28
C THR A 48 -3.55 -10.00 -1.43
N LYS A 49 -4.01 -10.55 -0.31
CA LYS A 49 -4.99 -11.61 -0.26
C LYS A 49 -6.36 -10.99 -0.05
N TYR A 50 -7.25 -11.19 -1.01
CA TYR A 50 -8.61 -10.67 -0.98
C TYR A 50 -9.61 -11.82 -0.95
N PHE A 51 -10.39 -11.91 0.14
CA PHE A 51 -11.37 -12.97 0.38
C PHE A 51 -10.83 -14.36 0.00
N GLY A 52 -9.71 -14.75 0.63
CA GLY A 52 -9.11 -16.07 0.48
C GLY A 52 -8.18 -16.25 -0.72
N LYS A 53 -8.14 -15.32 -1.69
CA LYS A 53 -7.34 -15.48 -2.93
C LYS A 53 -6.28 -14.39 -3.08
N LEU A 54 -5.05 -14.80 -3.39
CA LEU A 54 -3.97 -13.89 -3.75
C LEU A 54 -4.27 -13.16 -5.07
N GLN A 55 -3.99 -11.87 -5.11
CA GLN A 55 -4.22 -10.98 -6.25
C GLN A 55 -2.86 -10.57 -6.84
N TYR A 56 -2.55 -10.99 -8.06
CA TYR A 56 -1.19 -10.87 -8.61
C TYR A 56 -1.01 -9.69 -9.56
N HIS A 57 -2.09 -9.16 -10.12
CA HIS A 57 -2.03 -8.27 -11.27
C HIS A 57 -2.32 -6.82 -10.88
N ASP A 58 -3.47 -6.56 -10.26
CA ASP A 58 -3.74 -5.20 -9.78
C ASP A 58 -3.03 -4.91 -8.46
N ARG A 59 -1.89 -4.23 -8.59
CA ARG A 59 -1.05 -3.76 -7.47
C ARG A 59 -1.59 -2.53 -6.74
N SER A 60 -2.89 -2.27 -6.80
CA SER A 60 -3.53 -1.15 -6.09
C SER A 60 -3.39 -1.25 -4.57
N LEU A 61 -3.21 -2.46 -4.05
CA LEU A 61 -3.15 -2.77 -2.61
C LEU A 61 -1.77 -3.29 -2.14
N GLY A 62 -0.79 -3.45 -3.04
CA GLY A 62 0.55 -3.92 -2.68
C GLY A 62 1.52 -3.80 -3.86
N HIS A 63 2.63 -3.10 -3.67
CA HIS A 63 3.60 -2.84 -4.74
C HIS A 63 4.98 -3.41 -4.40
N SER A 64 5.48 -3.03 -3.23
CA SER A 64 6.69 -3.51 -2.56
C SER A 64 7.01 -2.45 -1.49
N GLY A 65 7.60 -2.88 -0.39
CA GLY A 65 8.03 -2.00 0.69
C GLY A 65 9.49 -2.23 1.02
N MET A 66 10.14 -1.20 1.56
CA MET A 66 11.42 -1.38 2.25
C MET A 66 11.11 -2.06 3.58
N ARG A 67 11.33 -3.38 3.65
CA ARG A 67 10.82 -4.22 4.73
C ARG A 67 11.95 -4.90 5.50
N LEU A 68 13.03 -5.34 4.85
CA LEU A 68 14.22 -5.85 5.53
C LEU A 68 15.29 -4.77 5.55
N VAL A 69 15.73 -4.34 6.72
CA VAL A 69 16.63 -3.19 6.89
C VAL A 69 17.70 -3.48 7.94
N ARG A 70 18.89 -2.88 7.76
CA ARG A 70 19.91 -2.86 8.80
C ARG A 70 19.52 -1.86 9.89
N LYS A 71 19.63 -2.25 11.17
CA LYS A 71 19.17 -1.49 12.34
C LYS A 71 19.60 -0.01 12.35
N GLY A 72 20.83 0.29 11.93
CA GLY A 72 21.39 1.65 11.92
C GLY A 72 20.88 2.58 10.81
N MET A 73 20.17 2.06 9.80
CA MET A 73 19.83 2.82 8.58
C MET A 73 18.42 3.43 8.62
N VAL A 74 17.77 3.34 9.78
CA VAL A 74 16.33 3.59 9.96
C VAL A 74 16.05 5.03 10.40
N ASN A 75 17.07 5.79 10.78
CA ASN A 75 16.95 7.18 11.23
C ASN A 75 16.40 8.14 10.15
N ASN A 76 16.32 7.70 8.89
CA ASN A 76 15.71 8.45 7.78
C ASN A 76 14.19 8.20 7.65
N TYR A 77 13.47 8.19 8.78
CA TYR A 77 12.02 7.98 8.80
C TYR A 77 11.29 9.30 8.51
N VAL A 78 10.68 9.44 7.33
CA VAL A 78 9.81 10.59 7.04
C VAL A 78 8.38 10.22 7.45
N LEU A 79 7.86 10.91 8.47
CA LEU A 79 6.47 10.79 8.91
C LEU A 79 5.56 11.64 8.00
N LYS A 80 4.59 11.00 7.33
CA LYS A 80 3.39 11.65 6.79
C LYS A 80 2.15 11.01 7.40
N ARG A 81 1.02 11.74 7.43
CA ARG A 81 -0.27 11.28 8.00
C ARG A 81 -0.74 9.92 7.48
N VAL A 82 -0.42 9.59 6.21
CA VAL A 82 -0.94 8.38 5.54
C VAL A 82 0.16 7.39 5.14
N HIS A 83 1.42 7.83 4.97
CA HIS A 83 2.52 6.96 4.52
C HIS A 83 3.84 7.39 5.13
N SER A 84 4.30 6.69 6.17
CA SER A 84 5.71 6.78 6.56
C SER A 84 6.57 6.08 5.52
N LYS A 85 7.62 6.72 5.01
CA LYS A 85 8.53 6.11 4.02
C LYS A 85 9.94 6.09 4.58
N LEU A 86 10.52 4.90 4.64
CA LEU A 86 11.92 4.70 4.97
C LEU A 86 12.75 4.77 3.69
N VAL A 87 13.77 5.65 3.68
CA VAL A 87 14.62 5.89 2.51
C VAL A 87 16.03 5.38 2.81
N ILE A 88 16.39 4.23 2.22
CA ILE A 88 17.75 3.69 2.20
C ILE A 88 18.32 3.88 0.80
N LYS A 89 19.49 4.53 0.70
CA LYS A 89 20.17 4.80 -0.58
C LYS A 89 20.73 3.53 -1.22
N ASN A 90 21.36 2.68 -0.43
CA ASN A 90 21.97 1.43 -0.88
C ASN A 90 21.04 0.24 -0.60
N ALA A 91 20.07 0.02 -1.48
CA ALA A 91 19.06 -1.01 -1.30
C ALA A 91 19.03 -2.04 -2.43
N GLY A 92 18.93 -3.31 -2.05
CA GLY A 92 18.63 -4.41 -2.96
C GLY A 92 17.12 -4.63 -3.14
N LYS A 93 16.76 -5.57 -4.01
CA LYS A 93 15.40 -6.08 -4.15
C LYS A 93 15.43 -7.60 -4.13
N ILE A 94 14.48 -8.21 -3.43
CA ILE A 94 14.28 -9.65 -3.53
C ILE A 94 13.75 -9.98 -4.93
N LYS A 95 14.54 -10.72 -5.70
CA LYS A 95 14.24 -11.04 -7.11
C LYS A 95 13.28 -12.21 -7.26
N ASN A 96 13.24 -13.11 -6.27
CA ASN A 96 12.34 -14.25 -6.28
C ASN A 96 10.88 -13.75 -6.23
N ARG A 97 10.09 -14.09 -7.26
CA ARG A 97 8.70 -13.66 -7.38
C ARG A 97 7.76 -14.34 -6.39
N ASN A 98 8.16 -15.49 -5.84
CA ASN A 98 7.40 -16.24 -4.84
C ASN A 98 7.73 -15.80 -3.40
N ALA A 99 8.78 -15.01 -3.22
CA ALA A 99 9.18 -14.45 -1.94
C ALA A 99 8.49 -13.09 -1.71
N PHE A 100 7.34 -13.10 -1.03
CA PHE A 100 6.55 -11.91 -0.75
C PHE A 100 5.90 -11.92 0.63
N LEU A 101 5.51 -10.75 1.10
CA LEU A 101 4.60 -10.59 2.22
C LEU A 101 3.17 -10.74 1.70
N ILE A 102 2.38 -11.58 2.36
CA ILE A 102 0.95 -11.70 2.14
C ILE A 102 0.27 -10.65 3.00
N HIS A 103 -0.44 -9.71 2.38
CA HIS A 103 -1.18 -8.67 3.09
C HIS A 103 -2.68 -9.00 3.06
N GLU A 104 -3.30 -9.13 4.22
CA GLU A 104 -4.74 -9.41 4.36
C GLU A 104 -5.42 -8.27 5.12
N PRO A 105 -5.51 -7.06 4.52
CA PRO A 105 -6.00 -5.87 5.21
C PRO A 105 -7.51 -5.89 5.42
N ILE A 106 -8.25 -6.77 4.74
CA ILE A 106 -9.71 -6.74 4.67
C ILE A 106 -10.23 -8.07 5.22
N ARG A 107 -10.87 -7.99 6.38
CA ARG A 107 -11.48 -9.15 7.05
C ARG A 107 -12.87 -9.45 6.50
N ASP A 108 -13.65 -8.39 6.27
CA ASP A 108 -15.01 -8.46 5.76
C ASP A 108 -15.35 -7.19 4.95
N PHE A 109 -16.51 -7.22 4.29
CA PHE A 109 -16.97 -6.11 3.46
C PHE A 109 -17.24 -4.83 4.27
N HIS A 110 -17.72 -4.95 5.51
CA HIS A 110 -18.04 -3.80 6.35
C HIS A 110 -16.78 -3.07 6.80
N ASP A 111 -15.75 -3.81 7.20
CA ASP A 111 -14.42 -3.27 7.53
C ASP A 111 -13.79 -2.59 6.31
N HIS A 112 -13.92 -3.19 5.12
CA HIS A 112 -13.47 -2.56 3.87
C HIS A 112 -14.18 -1.22 3.66
N PHE A 113 -15.50 -1.19 3.79
CA PHE A 113 -16.29 0.01 3.56
C PHE A 113 -15.99 1.11 4.58
N LYS A 114 -15.86 0.78 5.87
CA LYS A 114 -15.44 1.70 6.94
C LYS A 114 -14.08 2.30 6.65
N LYS A 115 -13.10 1.48 6.26
CA LYS A 115 -11.78 1.96 5.86
C LYS A 115 -11.91 2.92 4.69
N MET A 116 -12.60 2.53 3.62
CA MET A 116 -12.79 3.39 2.45
C MET A 116 -13.37 4.77 2.81
N ILE A 117 -14.39 4.82 3.67
CA ILE A 117 -14.98 6.06 4.18
C ILE A 117 -13.93 6.92 4.90
N ARG A 118 -13.19 6.33 5.85
CA ARG A 118 -12.19 7.04 6.66
C ARG A 118 -11.01 7.55 5.82
N TYR A 119 -10.47 6.72 4.93
CA TYR A 119 -9.37 7.12 4.04
C TYR A 119 -9.82 8.21 3.06
N SER A 120 -11.07 8.16 2.59
CA SER A 120 -11.61 9.22 1.73
C SER A 120 -11.73 10.56 2.45
N GLU A 121 -12.03 10.58 3.77
CA GLU A 121 -12.04 11.80 4.59
C GLU A 121 -10.65 12.39 4.73
N TRP A 122 -9.67 11.57 5.16
CA TRP A 122 -8.31 12.03 5.34
C TRP A 122 -7.71 12.54 4.03
N THR A 123 -7.93 11.81 2.93
CA THR A 123 -7.44 12.25 1.61
C THR A 123 -8.11 13.54 1.17
N ALA A 124 -9.42 13.70 1.41
CA ALA A 124 -10.12 14.95 1.07
C ALA A 124 -9.62 16.13 1.90
N ALA A 125 -9.35 15.94 3.19
CA ALA A 125 -8.78 16.96 4.07
C ALA A 125 -7.38 17.38 3.60
N ASP A 126 -6.48 16.41 3.40
CA ASP A 126 -5.11 16.68 2.89
C ASP A 126 -5.16 17.40 1.54
N MET A 127 -6.02 16.96 0.61
CA MET A 127 -6.20 17.63 -0.68
C MET A 127 -6.71 19.06 -0.54
N TYR A 128 -7.62 19.32 0.41
CA TYR A 128 -8.14 20.67 0.64
C TYR A 128 -7.06 21.60 1.21
N GLU A 129 -6.27 21.12 2.17
CA GLU A 129 -5.10 21.79 2.76
C GLU A 129 -4.06 22.11 1.67
N ASP A 130 -3.83 21.18 0.73
CA ASP A 130 -2.96 21.37 -0.44
C ASP A 130 -3.55 22.32 -1.51
N GLY A 131 -4.70 22.96 -1.24
CA GLY A 131 -5.34 23.91 -2.16
C GLY A 131 -6.13 23.27 -3.30
N VAL A 132 -6.27 21.94 -3.33
CA VAL A 132 -7.05 21.25 -4.37
C VAL A 132 -8.55 21.50 -4.16
N ARG A 133 -9.28 21.66 -5.26
CA ARG A 133 -10.74 21.80 -5.25
C ARG A 133 -11.38 20.80 -6.20
N ALA A 134 -12.56 20.31 -5.84
CA ALA A 134 -13.29 19.36 -6.66
C ALA A 134 -13.89 20.05 -7.89
N LYS A 135 -13.82 19.39 -9.04
CA LYS A 135 -14.41 19.82 -10.32
C LYS A 135 -15.30 18.70 -10.84
N TRP A 136 -16.24 19.00 -11.73
CA TRP A 136 -17.24 18.03 -12.21
C TRP A 136 -16.59 16.74 -12.79
N TYR A 137 -15.49 16.87 -13.53
CA TYR A 137 -14.78 15.74 -14.12
C TYR A 137 -14.09 14.82 -13.10
N HIS A 138 -13.94 15.28 -11.85
CA HIS A 138 -13.42 14.46 -10.76
C HIS A 138 -14.40 13.37 -10.32
N PHE A 139 -15.70 13.55 -10.57
CA PHE A 139 -16.74 12.58 -10.22
C PHE A 139 -16.98 11.56 -11.35
N THR A 140 -16.74 11.95 -12.60
CA THR A 140 -17.02 11.11 -13.77
C THR A 140 -15.76 10.45 -14.31
N PHE A 141 -14.87 11.22 -14.94
CA PHE A 141 -13.73 10.68 -15.65
C PHE A 141 -12.71 10.04 -14.72
N ARG A 142 -12.41 10.64 -13.56
CA ARG A 142 -11.37 10.10 -12.65
C ARG A 142 -11.68 8.67 -12.15
N PRO A 143 -12.89 8.35 -11.66
CA PRO A 143 -13.27 6.97 -11.32
C PRO A 143 -13.24 6.02 -12.52
N ILE A 144 -13.74 6.44 -13.69
CA ILE A 144 -13.76 5.63 -14.91
C ILE A 144 -12.33 5.29 -15.35
N PHE A 145 -11.45 6.29 -15.44
CA PHE A 145 -10.03 6.09 -15.76
C PHE A 145 -9.32 5.20 -14.75
N LYS A 146 -9.63 5.36 -13.45
CA LYS A 146 -9.10 4.48 -12.39
C LYS A 146 -9.48 3.02 -12.67
N PHE A 147 -10.74 2.75 -12.98
CA PHE A 147 -11.21 1.41 -13.32
C PHE A 147 -10.51 0.88 -14.57
N ILE A 148 -10.51 1.63 -15.67
CA ILE A 148 -9.94 1.20 -16.95
C ILE A 148 -8.45 0.87 -16.80
N ILE A 149 -7.68 1.75 -16.16
CA ILE A 149 -6.25 1.54 -15.94
C ILE A 149 -5.99 0.30 -15.09
N HIS A 150 -6.74 0.11 -14.01
CA HIS A 150 -6.49 -0.99 -13.09
C HIS A 150 -7.01 -2.33 -13.62
N TYR A 151 -8.17 -2.33 -14.27
CA TYR A 151 -8.77 -3.54 -14.79
C TYR A 151 -8.06 -4.02 -16.05
N PHE A 152 -7.90 -3.17 -17.07
CA PHE A 152 -7.33 -3.57 -18.36
C PHE A 152 -5.82 -3.43 -18.41
N PHE A 153 -5.27 -2.26 -18.08
CA PHE A 153 -3.83 -2.00 -18.25
C PHE A 153 -2.96 -2.65 -17.17
N LYS A 154 -3.47 -2.77 -15.94
CA LYS A 154 -2.82 -3.53 -14.86
C LYS A 154 -3.28 -4.98 -14.79
N LEU A 155 -4.01 -5.45 -15.80
CA LEU A 155 -4.44 -6.84 -15.94
C LEU A 155 -5.25 -7.36 -14.74
N GLY A 156 -5.96 -6.49 -14.01
CA GLY A 156 -6.81 -6.89 -12.89
C GLY A 156 -7.89 -7.92 -13.29
N PHE A 157 -8.28 -7.96 -14.57
CA PHE A 157 -9.18 -9.00 -15.08
C PHE A 157 -8.62 -10.43 -14.95
N LEU A 158 -7.29 -10.61 -14.92
CA LEU A 158 -6.65 -11.92 -14.75
C LEU A 158 -6.84 -12.50 -13.34
N ASP A 159 -7.17 -11.64 -12.36
CA ASP A 159 -7.53 -12.09 -11.00
C ASP A 159 -9.01 -12.54 -10.90
N GLY A 160 -9.76 -12.48 -12.02
CA GLY A 160 -11.15 -12.93 -12.15
C GLY A 160 -12.15 -11.99 -11.46
N LEU A 161 -13.24 -12.55 -10.94
CA LEU A 161 -14.30 -11.77 -10.27
C LEU A 161 -13.78 -10.91 -9.12
N ARG A 162 -12.78 -11.39 -8.37
CA ARG A 162 -12.17 -10.63 -7.27
C ARG A 162 -11.41 -9.41 -7.77
N GLY A 163 -10.69 -9.53 -8.89
CA GLY A 163 -10.03 -8.42 -9.55
C GLY A 163 -11.02 -7.36 -10.05
N LEU A 164 -12.14 -7.79 -10.63
CA LEU A 164 -13.24 -6.90 -11.02
C LEU A 164 -13.78 -6.11 -9.81
N ILE A 165 -14.10 -6.81 -8.72
CA ILE A 165 -14.61 -6.19 -7.49
C ILE A 165 -13.61 -5.18 -6.92
N LEU A 166 -12.32 -5.53 -6.86
CA LEU A 166 -11.28 -4.62 -6.37
C LEU A 166 -11.11 -3.38 -7.23
N CYS A 167 -11.11 -3.53 -8.56
CA CYS A 167 -11.05 -2.40 -9.49
C CYS A 167 -12.26 -1.48 -9.33
N GLN A 168 -13.45 -2.06 -9.13
CA GLN A 168 -14.69 -1.30 -8.91
C GLN A 168 -14.67 -0.54 -7.59
N ILE A 169 -14.27 -1.19 -6.49
CA ILE A 169 -14.12 -0.54 -5.18
C ILE A 169 -13.07 0.58 -5.27
N GLY A 170 -11.96 0.33 -5.97
CA GLY A 170 -10.94 1.34 -6.25
C GLY A 170 -11.51 2.57 -6.97
N ALA A 171 -12.36 2.39 -7.97
CA ALA A 171 -13.03 3.49 -8.66
C ALA A 171 -14.01 4.24 -7.74
N ILE A 172 -14.82 3.52 -6.96
CA ILE A 172 -15.75 4.10 -5.98
C ILE A 172 -14.98 4.94 -4.94
N SER A 173 -13.83 4.46 -4.46
CA SER A 173 -13.00 5.22 -3.51
C SER A 173 -12.54 6.57 -4.07
N VAL A 174 -12.27 6.64 -5.38
CA VAL A 174 -11.91 7.89 -6.07
C VAL A 174 -13.11 8.84 -6.11
N PHE A 175 -14.29 8.33 -6.43
CA PHE A 175 -15.52 9.13 -6.38
C PHE A 175 -15.74 9.69 -4.96
N MET A 176 -15.67 8.83 -3.95
CA MET A 176 -15.92 9.17 -2.55
C MET A 176 -15.00 10.28 -2.03
N LYS A 177 -13.69 10.23 -2.32
CA LYS A 177 -12.77 11.30 -1.87
C LYS A 177 -13.10 12.66 -2.50
N TYR A 178 -13.52 12.69 -3.77
CA TYR A 178 -13.86 13.94 -4.43
C TYR A 178 -15.23 14.45 -4.00
N TYR A 179 -16.18 13.56 -3.71
CA TYR A 179 -17.44 13.89 -3.05
C TYR A 179 -17.17 14.62 -1.73
N LYS A 180 -16.34 14.04 -0.85
CA LYS A 180 -16.01 14.66 0.43
C LYS A 180 -15.27 15.98 0.28
N LEU A 181 -14.30 16.06 -0.65
CA LEU A 181 -13.58 17.29 -0.94
C LEU A 181 -14.52 18.44 -1.36
N TYR A 182 -15.52 18.13 -2.19
CA TYR A 182 -16.49 19.12 -2.65
C TYR A 182 -17.30 19.72 -1.49
N PHE A 183 -17.86 18.87 -0.62
CA PHE A 183 -18.65 19.36 0.52
C PHE A 183 -17.79 20.06 1.57
N LEU A 184 -16.58 19.54 1.86
CA LEU A 184 -15.63 20.18 2.77
C LEU A 184 -15.31 21.62 2.33
N SER A 185 -15.11 21.83 1.03
CA SER A 185 -14.82 23.16 0.50
C SER A 185 -15.98 24.17 0.65
N ARG A 186 -17.22 23.68 0.71
CA ARG A 186 -18.42 24.52 0.84
C ARG A 186 -18.78 24.78 2.30
N GLU A 187 -18.56 23.82 3.19
CA GLU A 187 -18.78 24.01 4.63
C GLU A 187 -17.82 25.04 5.21
N LEU A 188 -16.54 25.00 4.82
CA LEU A 188 -15.54 25.96 5.27
C LEU A 188 -15.69 27.34 4.63
N SER A 189 -16.27 27.43 3.43
CA SER A 189 -16.58 28.73 2.79
C SER A 189 -17.80 29.43 3.40
N LYS A 190 -18.60 28.74 4.23
CA LYS A 190 -19.77 29.30 4.94
C LYS A 190 -19.46 29.81 6.35
N LYS A 191 -18.26 29.50 6.87
CA LYS A 191 -17.74 30.03 8.13
C LYS A 191 -16.88 31.26 7.85
#